data_AF-A0A496STV7-F1
#
_entry.id   AF-A0A496STV7-F1
#
_cell.length_a   1.000
_cell.length_b   1.000
_cell.length_c   1.000
_cell.angle_alpha   90.00
_cell.angle_beta   90.00
_cell.angle_gamma   90.00
#
_symmetry.space_group_name_H-M   'P 1'
#
loop_
_entity.id
_entity.type
_entity.pdbx_description
1 polymer ?
#
loop_
_entity_poly.entity_id
_entity_poly.type
_entity_poly.pdbx_seq_one_letter_code
_entity_poly.pdbx_strand_id
1 'polypeptide(L)'
;MNTLKTIIVAVIVSALITAGGIWYYDQHYATKIAVIDMSGYIGKLKKEYLAGKLPKQELEKRLRSLSAQISKTNSSNTVLILKEVVVSGKVQDYTPQTLADTEAH
;
A
#
# COMPACT_ATOMS: atom_id res chain seq x y z
N MET A 1 46.65 13.52 -24.02
CA MET A 1 46.23 13.42 -22.61
C MET A 1 44.78 13.87 -22.56
N ASN A 2 43.84 12.93 -22.48
CA ASN A 2 42.42 13.18 -22.77
C ASN A 2 41.66 13.60 -21.50
N THR A 3 42.17 14.59 -20.78
CA THR A 3 41.62 15.09 -19.51
C THR A 3 40.14 15.47 -19.64
N LEU A 4 39.73 16.02 -20.79
CA LEU A 4 38.33 16.32 -21.09
C LEU A 4 37.43 15.07 -21.12
N LYS A 5 37.92 13.94 -21.67
CA LYS A 5 37.15 12.68 -21.68
C LYS A 5 37.01 12.12 -20.27
N THR A 6 38.07 12.22 -19.45
CA THR A 6 38.04 11.78 -18.06
C THR A 6 37.05 12.60 -17.22
N ILE A 7 36.99 13.92 -17.44
CA ILE A 7 36.04 14.81 -16.75
C ILE A 7 34.59 14.46 -17.14
N ILE A 8 34.32 14.26 -18.44
CA ILE A 8 32.98 13.91 -18.92
C ILE A 8 32.52 12.57 -18.32
N VAL A 9 33.39 11.56 -18.32
CA VAL A 9 33.08 10.25 -17.73
C VAL A 9 32.84 10.37 -16.22
N ALA A 10 33.65 11.15 -15.51
CA ALA A 10 33.47 11.37 -14.08
C ALA A 10 32.11 12.02 -13.77
N VAL A 11 31.71 13.04 -14.54
CA VAL A 11 30.41 13.71 -14.37
C VAL A 11 29.24 12.75 -14.62
N ILE A 12 29.31 11.92 -15.67
CA ILE A 12 28.27 10.93 -15.98
C ILE A 12 28.16 9.90 -14.86
N VAL A 13 29.29 9.39 -14.37
CA VAL A 13 29.30 8.39 -13.28
C VAL A 13 28.73 8.99 -12.00
N SER A 14 29.11 10.22 -11.62
CA SER A 14 28.54 10.90 -10.46
C SER A 14 27.04 11.13 -10.60
N ALA A 15 26.57 11.52 -11.78
CA ALA A 15 25.14 11.70 -12.05
C ALA A 15 24.37 10.38 -11.95
N LEU A 16 24.92 9.29 -12.48
CA LEU A 16 24.31 7.96 -12.39
C LEU A 16 24.24 7.44 -10.96
N ILE A 17 25.30 7.63 -10.16
CA ILE A 17 25.31 7.23 -8.75
C ILE A 17 24.27 8.02 -7.96
N THR A 18 24.18 9.33 -8.21
CA THR A 18 23.21 10.20 -7.52
C THR A 18 21.78 9.83 -7.90
N ALA A 19 21.49 9.66 -9.20
CA ALA A 19 20.17 9.26 -9.68
C ALA A 19 19.77 7.87 -9.19
N GLY A 20 20.70 6.91 -9.23
CA GLY A 20 20.50 5.56 -8.70
C GLY A 20 20.26 5.56 -7.19
N GLY A 21 20.98 6.38 -6.44
CA GLY A 21 20.79 6.55 -5.00
C GLY A 21 19.42 7.11 -4.65
N ILE A 22 18.95 8.13 -5.39
CA ILE A 22 17.60 8.71 -5.20
C ILE A 22 16.52 7.68 -5.53
N TRP A 23 16.66 6.97 -6.65
CA TRP A 23 15.70 5.93 -7.04
C TRP A 23 15.64 4.78 -6.03
N TYR A 24 16.80 4.33 -5.55
CA TYR A 24 16.89 3.30 -4.52
C TYR A 24 16.30 3.79 -3.18
N TYR A 25 16.56 5.03 -2.81
CA TYR A 25 16.00 5.65 -1.61
C TYR A 25 14.47 5.75 -1.68
N ASP A 26 13.93 6.24 -2.79
CA ASP A 26 12.48 6.36 -3.00
C ASP A 26 11.79 4.99 -2.98
N GLN A 27 12.43 3.97 -3.56
CA GLN A 27 11.84 2.63 -3.63
C GLN A 27 11.95 1.85 -2.32
N HIS A 28 13.03 2.00 -1.57
CA HIS A 28 13.34 1.15 -0.41
C HIS A 28 13.15 1.82 0.96
N TYR A 29 13.16 3.16 1.04
CA TYR A 29 13.15 3.89 2.31
C TYR A 29 12.03 4.91 2.43
N ALA A 30 11.48 5.42 1.33
CA ALA A 30 10.35 6.35 1.42
C ALA A 30 9.14 5.65 2.06
N THR A 31 8.74 6.14 3.22
CA THR A 31 7.61 5.59 3.97
C THR A 31 6.32 5.89 3.22
N LYS A 32 5.67 4.84 2.71
CA LYS A 32 4.41 4.97 1.99
C LYS A 32 3.25 5.03 2.99
N ILE A 33 2.45 6.09 2.96
CA ILE A 33 1.25 6.19 3.80
C ILE A 33 0.09 5.57 3.04
N ALA A 34 -0.37 4.41 3.50
CA ALA A 34 -1.53 3.72 2.96
C ALA A 34 -2.73 3.96 3.88
N VAL A 35 -3.90 4.22 3.30
CA VAL A 35 -5.10 4.57 4.06
C VAL A 35 -6.18 3.53 3.83
N ILE A 36 -6.73 2.98 4.92
CA ILE A 36 -7.80 1.98 4.89
C ILE A 36 -9.10 2.56 5.45
N ASP A 37 -10.21 2.39 4.72
CA ASP A 37 -11.54 2.77 5.15
C ASP A 37 -12.25 1.60 5.85
N MET A 38 -11.99 1.47 7.15
CA MET A 38 -12.53 0.37 7.95
C MET A 38 -14.03 0.51 8.23
N SER A 39 -14.51 1.73 8.47
CA SER A 39 -15.92 2.00 8.77
C SER A 39 -16.81 1.82 7.55
N GLY A 40 -16.35 2.24 6.36
CA GLY A 40 -17.04 1.97 5.09
C GLY A 40 -17.15 0.47 4.82
N TYR A 41 -16.08 -0.30 5.08
CA TYR A 41 -16.06 -1.75 4.90
C TYR A 41 -17.01 -2.47 5.86
N ILE A 42 -16.98 -2.14 7.16
CA ILE A 42 -17.87 -2.73 8.17
C ILE A 42 -19.33 -2.35 7.89
N GLY A 43 -19.58 -1.11 7.46
CA GLY A 43 -20.91 -0.64 7.06
C GLY A 43 -21.50 -1.45 5.90
N LYS A 44 -20.69 -1.80 4.89
CA LYS A 44 -21.10 -2.69 3.79
C LYS A 44 -21.40 -4.11 4.28
N LEU A 45 -20.49 -4.71 5.05
CA LEU A 45 -20.68 -6.05 5.62
C LEU A 45 -21.95 -6.15 6.49
N LYS A 46 -22.21 -5.13 7.32
CA LYS A 46 -23.42 -5.05 8.15
C LYS A 46 -24.68 -4.95 7.30
N LYS A 47 -24.68 -4.15 6.23
CA LYS A 47 -25.81 -4.06 5.29
C LYS A 47 -26.06 -5.39 4.58
N GLU A 48 -25.02 -6.08 4.15
CA GLU A 48 -25.13 -7.40 3.49
C GLU A 48 -25.63 -8.49 4.46
N TYR A 49 -25.18 -8.45 5.71
CA TYR A 49 -25.65 -9.32 6.78
C TYR A 49 -27.13 -9.07 7.11
N LEU A 50 -27.53 -7.81 7.31
CA LEU A 50 -28.92 -7.44 7.59
C LEU A 50 -29.85 -7.70 6.39
N ALA A 51 -29.32 -7.66 5.16
CA ALA A 51 -30.05 -8.04 3.96
C ALA A 51 -30.24 -9.56 3.81
N GLY A 52 -29.76 -10.37 4.77
CA GLY A 52 -29.84 -11.84 4.73
C GLY A 52 -28.94 -12.50 3.68
N LYS A 53 -28.09 -11.71 3.01
CA LYS A 53 -27.18 -12.18 1.94
C LYS A 53 -25.87 -12.74 2.48
N LEU A 54 -25.61 -12.61 3.78
CA LEU A 54 -24.36 -13.04 4.40
C LEU A 54 -24.62 -13.81 5.71
N PRO A 55 -24.34 -15.13 5.77
CA PRO A 55 -24.43 -15.90 7.01
C PRO A 55 -23.26 -15.55 7.97
N LYS A 56 -23.47 -15.72 9.28
CA LYS A 56 -22.53 -15.32 10.33
C LYS A 56 -21.13 -15.92 10.18
N GLN A 57 -21.04 -17.16 9.71
CA GLN A 57 -19.77 -17.86 9.48
C GLN A 57 -18.96 -17.22 8.34
N GLU A 58 -19.63 -16.72 7.30
CA GLU A 58 -19.01 -16.04 6.17
C GLU A 58 -18.51 -14.64 6.56
N LEU A 59 -19.26 -13.96 7.44
CA LEU A 59 -18.86 -12.69 8.04
C LEU A 59 -17.55 -12.82 8.83
N GLU A 60 -17.45 -13.84 9.70
CA GLU A 60 -16.23 -14.09 10.47
C GLU A 60 -15.04 -14.42 9.57
N LYS A 61 -15.22 -15.19 8.48
CA LYS A 61 -14.16 -15.45 7.51
C LYS A 61 -13.66 -14.17 6.84
N ARG A 62 -14.56 -13.30 6.40
CA ARG A 62 -14.21 -12.01 5.76
C ARG A 62 -13.44 -11.10 6.71
N LEU A 63 -13.85 -11.04 7.98
CA LEU A 63 -13.14 -10.26 9.02
C LEU A 63 -11.75 -10.84 9.33
N ARG A 64 -11.60 -12.16 9.38
CA ARG A 64 -10.28 -12.80 9.55
C ARG A 64 -9.37 -12.54 8.35
N SER A 65 -9.89 -12.59 7.13
CA SER A 65 -9.15 -12.25 5.91
C SER A 65 -8.69 -10.80 5.92
N LEU A 66 -9.56 -9.87 6.32
CA LEU A 66 -9.22 -8.46 6.48
C LEU A 66 -8.07 -8.26 7.48
N SER A 67 -8.13 -8.91 8.65
CA SER A 67 -7.07 -8.85 9.67
C SER A 67 -5.74 -9.36 9.11
N ALA A 68 -5.75 -10.49 8.39
CA ALA A 68 -4.56 -11.03 7.75
C ALA A 68 -3.98 -10.09 6.68
N GLN A 69 -4.83 -9.43 5.88
CA GLN A 69 -4.42 -8.45 4.88
C GLN A 69 -3.78 -7.20 5.50
N ILE A 70 -4.32 -6.72 6.63
CA ILE A 70 -3.78 -5.60 7.40
C ILE A 70 -2.40 -5.95 7.98
N SER A 71 -2.26 -7.16 8.57
CA SER A 71 -0.98 -7.62 9.10
C SER A 71 0.07 -7.82 8.00
N LYS A 72 -0.33 -8.28 6.81
CA LYS A 72 0.58 -8.48 5.68
C LYS A 72 1.06 -7.14 5.10
N THR A 73 0.15 -6.16 4.98
CA THR A 73 0.44 -4.82 4.42
C THR A 73 1.34 -3.98 5.34
N ASN A 74 1.32 -4.22 6.66
CA ASN A 74 2.20 -3.53 7.62
C ASN A 74 3.68 -3.93 7.56
N SER A 75 4.08 -4.91 6.73
CA SER A 75 5.39 -5.56 6.87
C SER A 75 6.59 -4.88 6.19
N SER A 76 6.41 -3.83 5.37
CA SER A 76 7.55 -3.14 4.75
C SER A 76 7.26 -1.68 4.44
N ASN A 77 8.00 -0.77 5.07
CA ASN A 77 8.05 0.69 4.83
C ASN A 77 6.70 1.39 4.61
N THR A 78 5.62 0.84 5.15
CA THR A 78 4.26 1.31 4.89
C THR A 78 3.56 1.55 6.22
N VAL A 79 3.07 2.77 6.43
CA VAL A 79 2.26 3.11 7.60
C VAL A 79 0.81 3.03 7.16
N LEU A 80 0.06 2.09 7.74
CA LEU A 80 -1.36 1.94 7.51
C LEU A 80 -2.14 2.82 8.49
N ILE A 81 -2.93 3.76 7.96
CA ILE A 81 -3.72 4.71 8.75
C ILE A 81 -5.19 4.55 8.41
N LEU A 82 -6.07 4.71 9.40
CA LEU A 82 -7.52 4.74 9.14
C LEU A 82 -7.89 6.02 8.39
N LYS A 83 -8.73 5.91 7.36
CA LYS A 83 -9.20 7.07 6.57
C LYS A 83 -9.84 8.16 7.43
N GLU A 84 -10.48 7.77 8.52
CA GLU A 84 -11.19 8.66 9.43
C GLU A 84 -10.27 9.61 10.22
N VAL A 85 -8.97 9.27 10.37
CA VAL A 85 -8.01 10.11 11.11
C VAL A 85 -7.09 10.93 10.21
N VAL A 86 -7.24 10.82 8.89
CA VAL A 86 -6.42 11.56 7.91
C VAL A 86 -7.09 12.89 7.59
N VAL A 87 -6.44 14.00 7.97
CA VAL A 87 -6.95 15.37 7.77
C VAL A 87 -6.51 15.94 6.41
N SER A 88 -5.25 15.72 6.02
CA SER A 88 -4.73 16.04 4.68
C SER A 88 -3.40 15.31 4.41
N GLY A 89 -3.08 15.06 3.13
CA GLY A 89 -1.81 14.44 2.72
C GLY A 89 -1.90 13.71 1.39
N LYS A 90 -0.74 13.41 0.76
CA LYS A 90 -0.66 12.46 -0.35
C LYS A 90 -0.69 11.04 0.24
N VAL A 91 -1.82 10.37 0.10
CA VAL A 91 -2.05 9.02 0.62
C VAL A 91 -2.44 8.08 -0.51
N GLN A 92 -2.05 6.82 -0.41
CA GLN A 92 -2.54 5.78 -1.31
C GLN A 92 -3.76 5.11 -0.67
N ASP A 93 -4.90 5.13 -1.39
CA ASP A 93 -6.10 4.42 -0.96
C ASP A 93 -5.86 2.90 -1.04
N TYR A 94 -6.01 2.21 0.10
CA TYR A 94 -5.95 0.76 0.18
C TYR A 94 -7.37 0.21 0.30
N THR A 95 -7.80 -0.54 -0.72
CA THR A 95 -9.07 -1.27 -0.68
C THR A 95 -8.80 -2.74 -0.35
N PRO A 96 -9.35 -3.28 0.76
CA PRO A 96 -9.21 -4.69 1.08
C PRO A 96 -9.90 -5.55 0.01
N GLN A 97 -9.23 -6.61 -0.44
CA GLN A 97 -9.83 -7.55 -1.39
C GLN A 97 -10.95 -8.33 -0.69
N THR A 98 -12.10 -8.46 -1.35
CA THR A 98 -13.20 -9.27 -0.83
C THR A 98 -13.04 -10.72 -1.29
N LEU A 99 -13.52 -11.68 -0.50
CA LEU A 99 -13.42 -13.11 -0.84
C LEU A 99 -14.10 -13.44 -2.18
N ALA A 100 -15.07 -12.64 -2.62
CA ALA A 100 -15.73 -12.78 -3.92
C ALA A 100 -14.79 -12.48 -5.11
N ASP A 101 -13.73 -11.71 -4.89
CA ASP A 101 -12.76 -11.34 -5.93
C ASP A 101 -11.66 -12.40 -6.10
N THR A 102 -11.58 -13.38 -5.19
CA THR A 102 -10.55 -14.44 -5.20
C THR A 102 -10.99 -15.68 -5.98
N GLU A 103 -12.29 -15.83 -6.26
CA GLU A 103 -12.85 -16.98 -7.00
C GLU A 103 -12.98 -16.74 -8.51
N ALA A 104 -12.52 -15.59 -9.02
CA ALA A 104 -12.59 -15.21 -10.44
C ALA A 104 -11.27 -15.43 -11.21
N HIS A 105 -10.28 -16.10 -10.61
CA HIS A 105 -8.98 -16.42 -11.24
C HIS A 105 -8.62 -17.89 -11.12
#